data_AF-A0A9D9XAT6-F1
#
_entry.id   AF-A0A9D9XAT6-F1
#
_cell.length_a   1.000
_cell.length_b   1.000
_cell.length_c   1.000
_cell.angle_alpha   90.00
_cell.angle_beta   90.00
_cell.angle_gamma   90.00
#
_symmetry.space_group_name_H-M   'P 1'
#
loop_
_entity.id
_entity.type
_entity.pdbx_description
1 polymer ?
#
loop_
_entity_poly.entity_id
_entity_poly.type
_entity_poly.pdbx_seq_one_letter_code
_entity_poly.pdbx_strand_id
1 'polypeptide(L)'
;MTSKATDPAPQESEPDAQELQSPACVMSFNASDSTGAGGVAADIATIAAMGGHALPVVTTIVMRDTAEVFDHHPIDDEVVVEQAR
;
A
#
# COMPACT_ATOMS: atom_id res chain seq x y z
N MET A 1 -23.94 47.90 42.76
CA MET A 1 -23.02 46.79 42.43
C MET A 1 -23.87 45.60 42.02
N THR A 2 -23.84 45.21 40.75
CA THR A 2 -24.05 43.82 40.26
C THR A 2 -23.82 43.85 38.75
N SER A 3 -22.57 43.65 38.33
CA SER A 3 -22.27 43.35 36.92
C SER A 3 -22.73 41.93 36.64
N LYS A 4 -23.57 41.75 35.62
CA LYS A 4 -23.99 40.45 35.12
C LYS A 4 -22.76 39.76 34.53
N ALA A 5 -22.32 38.66 35.15
CA ALA A 5 -21.27 37.82 34.60
C ALA A 5 -21.80 37.18 33.31
N THR A 6 -21.13 37.46 32.19
CA THR A 6 -21.33 36.74 30.94
C THR A 6 -20.59 35.42 31.07
N ASP A 7 -21.32 34.30 31.11
CA ASP A 7 -20.72 32.97 30.98
C ASP A 7 -20.02 32.87 29.63
N PRO A 8 -18.78 32.33 29.55
CA PRO A 8 -18.18 32.02 28.27
C PRO A 8 -18.96 30.87 27.64
N ALA A 9 -19.29 31.01 26.36
CA ALA A 9 -19.91 29.95 25.57
C ALA A 9 -19.04 28.67 25.61
N PRO A 10 -19.64 27.47 25.49
CA PRO A 10 -18.87 26.24 25.39
C PRO A 10 -17.89 26.36 24.23
N GLN A 11 -16.60 26.20 24.50
CA GLN A 11 -15.61 26.05 23.44
C GLN A 11 -15.90 24.71 22.77
N GLU A 12 -16.54 24.75 21.61
CA GLU A 12 -16.59 23.60 20.71
C GLU A 12 -15.13 23.22 20.42
N SER A 13 -14.68 22.13 21.02
CA SER A 13 -13.37 21.55 20.71
C SER A 13 -13.39 21.20 19.23
N GLU A 14 -12.63 21.94 18.43
CA GLU A 14 -12.25 21.54 17.07
C GLU A 14 -11.92 20.04 17.12
N PRO A 15 -12.52 19.19 16.25
CA PRO A 15 -12.22 17.78 16.27
C PRO A 15 -10.71 17.63 16.10
N ASP A 16 -10.07 16.87 17.00
CA ASP A 16 -8.65 16.52 16.91
C ASP A 16 -8.37 16.20 15.45
N ALA A 17 -7.53 17.01 14.79
CA ALA A 17 -7.06 16.69 13.47
C ALA A 17 -6.26 15.40 13.63
N GLN A 18 -6.91 14.25 13.40
CA GLN A 18 -6.25 12.95 13.47
C GLN A 18 -4.95 13.05 12.69
N GLU A 19 -3.81 12.99 13.39
CA GLU A 19 -2.51 12.88 12.76
C GLU A 19 -2.61 11.73 11.77
N LEU A 20 -2.55 12.04 10.47
CA LEU A 20 -2.58 11.05 9.41
C LEU A 20 -1.31 10.20 9.56
N GLN A 21 -1.40 9.12 10.32
CA GLN A 21 -0.32 8.14 10.46
C GLN A 21 0.02 7.65 9.05
N SER A 22 1.29 7.76 8.68
CA SER A 22 1.73 7.31 7.36
C SER A 22 1.43 5.82 7.20
N PRO A 23 0.90 5.39 6.04
CA PRO A 23 0.57 3.99 5.80
C PRO A 23 1.82 3.11 5.93
N ALA A 24 1.65 1.88 6.40
CA ALA A 24 2.76 0.94 6.48
C ALA A 24 3.34 0.65 5.09
N CYS A 25 4.64 0.88 4.88
CA CYS A 25 5.32 0.53 3.66
C CYS A 25 5.67 -0.96 3.66
N VAL A 26 5.16 -1.72 2.69
CA VAL A 26 5.33 -3.18 2.61
C VAL A 26 6.03 -3.53 1.31
N MET A 27 7.24 -4.09 1.44
CA MET A 27 8.00 -4.59 0.30
C MET A 27 7.60 -6.03 -0.01
N SER A 28 7.31 -6.33 -1.29
CA SER A 28 6.98 -7.68 -1.74
C SER A 28 7.86 -8.10 -2.92
N PHE A 29 8.42 -9.31 -2.86
CA PHE A 29 9.16 -9.93 -3.94
C PHE A 29 8.28 -10.99 -4.58
N ASN A 30 7.87 -10.77 -5.83
CA ASN A 30 6.95 -11.67 -6.49
C ASN A 30 7.11 -11.64 -8.02
N ALA A 31 6.37 -12.47 -8.72
CA ALA A 31 6.33 -12.50 -10.18
C ALA A 31 5.37 -11.45 -10.75
N SER A 32 5.63 -10.98 -11.97
CA SER A 32 4.64 -10.29 -12.80
C SER A 32 3.70 -11.32 -13.42
N ASP A 33 2.44 -11.30 -13.00
CA ASP A 33 1.36 -12.14 -13.53
C ASP A 33 0.28 -11.25 -14.16
N SER A 34 0.16 -11.28 -15.49
CA SER A 34 -0.77 -10.43 -16.25
C SER A 34 -2.24 -10.80 -16.07
N THR A 35 -2.56 -11.94 -15.45
CA THR A 35 -3.94 -12.33 -15.17
C THR A 35 -4.54 -11.56 -13.99
N GLY A 36 -3.68 -10.98 -13.13
CA GLY A 36 -4.10 -10.34 -11.88
C GLY A 36 -4.58 -11.32 -10.81
N ALA A 37 -4.53 -12.63 -11.04
CA ALA A 37 -4.91 -13.65 -10.05
C ALA A 37 -3.87 -13.82 -8.93
N GLY A 38 -2.62 -13.42 -9.19
CA GLY A 38 -1.50 -13.48 -8.24
C GLY A 38 -0.42 -12.45 -8.56
N GLY A 39 0.81 -12.75 -8.11
CA GLY A 39 1.97 -11.93 -8.39
C GLY A 39 1.93 -10.52 -7.78
N VAL A 40 2.77 -9.63 -8.30
CA VAL A 40 2.91 -8.25 -7.81
C VAL A 40 1.61 -7.46 -7.88
N ALA A 41 0.74 -7.72 -8.85
CA ALA A 41 -0.55 -7.04 -8.96
C ALA A 41 -1.49 -7.40 -7.80
N ALA A 42 -1.56 -8.68 -7.42
CA ALA A 42 -2.35 -9.13 -6.29
C ALA A 42 -1.80 -8.63 -4.95
N ASP A 43 -0.48 -8.58 -4.80
CA ASP A 43 0.18 -8.04 -3.61
C ASP A 43 -0.13 -6.55 -3.44
N ILE A 44 0.02 -5.75 -4.52
CA ILE A 44 -0.29 -4.31 -4.49
C ILE A 44 -1.76 -4.09 -4.11
N ALA A 45 -2.69 -4.82 -4.73
CA ALA A 45 -4.11 -4.69 -4.44
C ALA A 45 -4.43 -5.04 -2.98
N THR A 46 -3.81 -6.09 -2.45
CA THR A 46 -4.01 -6.54 -1.07
C THR A 46 -3.43 -5.54 -0.07
N ILE A 47 -2.19 -5.10 -0.28
CA ILE A 47 -1.53 -4.11 0.60
C ILE A 47 -2.33 -2.81 0.61
N ALA A 48 -2.76 -2.33 -0.57
CA ALA A 48 -3.58 -1.12 -0.67
C ALA A 48 -4.94 -1.30 0.03
N ALA A 49 -5.60 -2.46 -0.11
CA ALA A 49 -6.86 -2.75 0.57
C ALA A 49 -6.71 -2.76 2.10
N MET A 50 -5.51 -3.09 2.61
CA MET A 50 -5.17 -3.03 4.04
C MET A 50 -4.71 -1.65 4.51
N GLY A 51 -4.74 -0.63 3.64
CA GLY A 51 -4.29 0.74 3.95
C GLY A 51 -2.78 0.91 3.99
N GLY A 52 -2.01 -0.03 3.41
CA GLY A 52 -0.57 0.05 3.28
C GLY A 52 -0.11 0.67 1.95
N HIS A 53 1.18 0.97 1.87
CA HIS A 53 1.86 1.39 0.64
C HIS A 53 2.76 0.26 0.13
N ALA A 54 2.46 -0.26 -1.06
CA ALA A 54 3.22 -1.37 -1.64
C ALA A 54 4.53 -0.90 -2.29
N LEU A 55 5.61 -1.63 -2.03
CA LEU A 55 6.93 -1.47 -2.66
C LEU A 55 7.26 -2.79 -3.41
N PRO A 56 6.70 -3.01 -4.61
CA PRO A 56 6.86 -4.27 -5.32
C PRO A 56 8.25 -4.41 -5.97
N VAL A 57 8.85 -5.60 -5.84
CA VAL A 57 10.05 -6.05 -6.54
C VAL A 57 9.67 -7.22 -7.44
N VAL A 58 9.89 -7.06 -8.75
CA VAL A 58 9.59 -8.09 -9.74
C VAL A 58 10.79 -9.03 -9.88
N THR A 59 10.55 -10.32 -9.65
CA THR A 59 11.59 -11.37 -9.69
C THR A 59 11.54 -12.21 -10.97
N THR A 60 10.40 -12.26 -11.65
CA THR A 60 10.16 -13.10 -12.84
C THR A 60 8.94 -12.55 -13.58
N ILE A 61 8.89 -12.71 -14.89
CA ILE A 61 7.68 -12.48 -15.69
C ILE A 61 7.04 -13.84 -15.98
N VAL A 62 5.77 -14.04 -15.60
CA VAL A 62 5.04 -15.28 -15.85
C VAL A 62 4.10 -15.06 -17.04
N MET A 63 4.23 -15.90 -18.07
CA MET A 63 3.36 -15.94 -19.24
C MET A 63 2.32 -17.02 -19.02
N ARG A 64 1.10 -16.61 -18.68
CA ARG A 64 0.00 -17.51 -18.34
C ARG A 64 -1.35 -16.90 -18.68
N ASP A 65 -2.38 -17.74 -18.70
CA ASP A 65 -3.77 -17.31 -18.60
C ASP A 65 -4.41 -17.86 -17.32
N THR A 66 -5.74 -17.76 -17.22
CA THR A 66 -6.49 -18.25 -16.06
C THR A 66 -6.56 -19.78 -15.98
N ALA A 67 -6.26 -20.51 -17.06
CA ALA A 67 -6.28 -21.96 -17.11
C ALA A 67 -4.90 -22.56 -16.76
N GLU A 68 -3.81 -22.05 -17.33
CA GLU A 68 -2.47 -22.64 -17.13
C GLU A 68 -1.32 -21.64 -17.31
N VAL A 69 -0.13 -22.08 -16.93
CA VAL A 69 1.14 -21.37 -17.12
C VAL A 69 1.85 -21.91 -18.36
N PHE A 70 2.18 -21.02 -19.29
CA PHE A 70 2.85 -21.38 -20.54
C PHE A 70 4.37 -21.33 -20.40
N ASP A 71 4.88 -20.25 -19.80
CA ASP A 71 6.31 -20.01 -19.66
C ASP A 71 6.60 -19.01 -18.53
N HIS A 72 7.87 -18.86 -18.17
CA HIS A 72 8.34 -17.81 -17.28
C HIS A 72 9.73 -17.32 -17.68
N HIS A 73 9.97 -16.03 -17.50
CA HIS A 73 11.26 -15.40 -17.74
C HIS A 73 11.82 -14.86 -16.41
N PRO A 74 12.80 -15.54 -15.80
CA PRO A 74 13.43 -15.04 -14.58
C PRO A 74 14.17 -13.73 -14.86
N ILE A 75 14.05 -12.77 -13.94
CA ILE A 75 14.83 -11.53 -13.99
C ILE A 75 16.19 -11.79 -13.35
N ASP A 76 17.23 -11.21 -13.95
CA ASP A 76 18.61 -11.25 -13.45
C ASP A 76 18.71 -10.77 -11.99
N ASP A 77 19.53 -11.45 -11.18
CA ASP A 77 19.58 -11.22 -9.74
C ASP A 77 20.16 -9.84 -9.38
N GLU A 78 21.11 -9.32 -10.16
CA GLU A 78 21.61 -7.96 -9.99
C GLU A 78 20.48 -6.95 -10.23
N VAL A 79 19.63 -7.18 -11.22
CA VAL A 79 18.45 -6.32 -11.50
C VAL A 79 17.40 -6.42 -10.39
N VAL A 80 17.20 -7.61 -9.80
CA VAL A 80 16.32 -7.77 -8.62
C VAL A 80 16.88 -7.01 -7.41
N VAL A 81 18.19 -7.07 -7.20
CA VAL A 81 18.84 -6.32 -6.11
C VAL A 81 18.70 -4.81 -6.31
N GLU A 82 18.89 -4.30 -7.53
CA GLU A 82 18.72 -2.86 -7.81
C GLU A 82 17.28 -2.35 -7.63
N GLN A 83 16.26 -3.20 -7.81
CA GLN A 83 14.88 -2.85 -7.47
C GLN A 83 14.64 -2.73 -5.96
N ALA A 84 15.41 -3.46 -5.14
CA ALA A 84 15.18 -3.62 -3.71
C ALA A 84 16.00 -2.66 -2.81
N ARG A 85 16.94 -1.90 -3.40
CA ARG A 85 17.73 -0.89 -2.68
C ARG A 85 16.94 0.41 -2.50
#